data_AF-A0A1G2PKP0-F1
#
_entry.id   AF-A0A1G2PKP0-F1
#
_cell.length_a   1.000
_cell.length_b   1.000
_cell.length_c   1.000
_cell.angle_alpha   90.00
_cell.angle_beta   90.00
_cell.angle_gamma   90.00
#
_symmetry.space_group_name_H-M   'P 1'
#
loop_
_entity.id
_entity.type
_entity.pdbx_description
1 polymer ?
#
loop_
_entity_poly.entity_id
_entity_poly.type
_entity_poly.pdbx_seq_one_letter_code
_entity_poly.pdbx_strand_id
1 'polypeptide(L)'
;MRALILQTESVGEADWEITMLSEELGKLRVKAKGAAKMESKLRAGILPFVTSDVMLHPQKNGGFLLKTAAPYVERLSIRESLCALSVAEVFAEILLAITGEGIVDEKLFLFAEKAFDALEEGKDPVTVFLYAVSAFIREAGLAPPKNAHDLPLFMQEHFEYPLGSFSFMQKACHEVKYRSDAQETVFI
;
A
#
# COMPACT_ATOMS: atom_id res chain seq x y z
N MET A 1 4.82 -5.54 -19.12
CA MET A 1 3.72 -4.81 -18.44
C MET A 1 4.32 -3.95 -17.35
N ARG A 2 3.72 -2.80 -17.05
CA ARG A 2 4.11 -1.99 -15.90
C ARG A 2 3.47 -2.56 -14.63
N ALA A 3 4.23 -2.56 -13.55
CA ALA A 3 3.74 -2.97 -12.24
C ALA A 3 4.38 -2.12 -11.13
N LEU A 4 3.53 -1.60 -10.25
CA LEU A 4 3.93 -0.89 -9.05
C LEU A 4 4.15 -1.91 -7.93
N ILE A 5 5.35 -1.95 -7.38
CA ILE A 5 5.70 -2.87 -6.30
C ILE A 5 5.16 -2.31 -4.98
N LEU A 6 4.24 -3.03 -4.35
CA LEU A 6 3.63 -2.64 -3.08
C LEU A 6 4.36 -3.26 -1.89
N GLN A 7 4.72 -4.53 -2.01
CA GLN A 7 5.32 -5.29 -0.92
C GLN A 7 6.34 -6.30 -1.43
N THR A 8 7.37 -6.56 -0.63
CA THR A 8 8.42 -7.54 -0.92
C THR A 8 8.80 -8.27 0.35
N GLU A 9 8.67 -9.59 0.34
CA GLU A 9 8.92 -10.45 1.50
C GLU A 9 9.90 -11.57 1.12
N SER A 10 10.87 -11.87 1.99
CA SER A 10 11.75 -13.01 1.76
C SER A 10 11.06 -14.33 2.04
N VAL A 11 11.22 -15.31 1.15
CA VAL A 11 10.70 -16.67 1.29
C VAL A 11 11.84 -17.67 1.19
N GLY A 12 12.25 -18.21 2.33
CA GLY A 12 13.44 -19.05 2.43
C GLY A 12 14.73 -18.25 2.25
N GLU A 13 15.81 -18.91 1.81
CA GLU A 13 17.14 -18.31 1.75
C GLU A 13 17.42 -17.53 0.45
N ALA A 14 16.81 -17.94 -0.66
CA ALA A 14 17.20 -17.46 -1.99
C ALA A 14 16.10 -16.66 -2.72
N ASP A 15 14.85 -16.82 -2.33
CA ASP A 15 13.69 -16.35 -3.11
C ASP A 15 12.93 -15.28 -2.33
N TRP A 16 12.28 -14.37 -3.06
CA TRP A 16 11.34 -13.40 -2.49
C TRP A 16 9.94 -13.61 -3.09
N GLU A 17 8.93 -13.19 -2.36
CA GLU A 17 7.55 -13.08 -2.81
C GLU A 17 7.18 -11.60 -2.87
N ILE A 18 6.64 -11.19 -4.01
CA ILE A 18 6.40 -9.79 -4.36
C ILE A 18 4.90 -9.62 -4.57
N THR A 19 4.31 -8.62 -3.91
CA THR A 19 2.95 -8.19 -4.20
C THR A 19 3.00 -6.88 -4.96
N MET A 20 2.38 -6.85 -6.14
CA MET A 20 2.42 -5.70 -7.05
C MET A 20 1.03 -5.39 -7.59
N LEU A 21 0.78 -4.12 -7.89
CA LEU A 21 -0.38 -3.69 -8.66
C LEU A 21 0.05 -3.53 -10.11
N SER A 22 -0.49 -4.36 -11.00
CA SER A 22 -0.23 -4.32 -12.45
C SER A 22 -1.28 -3.48 -13.18
N GLU A 23 -0.84 -2.74 -14.18
CA GLU A 23 -1.70 -2.01 -15.11
C GLU A 23 -2.62 -2.95 -15.90
N GLU A 24 -2.14 -4.14 -16.26
CA GLU A 24 -2.82 -5.05 -17.19
C GLU A 24 -3.49 -6.24 -16.50
N LEU A 25 -3.03 -6.61 -15.30
CA LEU A 25 -3.46 -7.82 -14.58
C LEU A 25 -3.99 -7.55 -13.17
N GLY A 26 -4.07 -6.29 -12.74
CA GLY A 26 -4.52 -5.95 -11.39
C GLY A 26 -3.51 -6.35 -10.30
N LYS A 27 -3.97 -6.53 -9.06
CA LYS A 27 -3.09 -6.97 -7.97
C LYS A 27 -2.67 -8.43 -8.20
N LEU A 28 -1.36 -8.67 -8.07
CA LEU A 28 -0.75 -9.99 -8.21
C LEU A 28 0.26 -10.25 -7.10
N ARG A 29 0.27 -11.48 -6.59
CA ARG A 29 1.39 -12.04 -5.81
C ARG A 29 2.25 -12.98 -6.65
N VAL A 30 3.54 -12.72 -6.75
CA VAL A 30 4.46 -13.46 -7.64
C VAL A 30 5.74 -13.87 -6.92
N LYS A 31 6.29 -15.03 -7.30
CA LYS A 31 7.57 -15.51 -6.76
C LYS A 31 8.73 -15.01 -7.62
N ALA A 32 9.72 -14.40 -6.97
CA ALA A 32 10.96 -13.92 -7.57
C ALA A 32 12.12 -14.84 -7.13
N LYS A 33 12.45 -15.83 -7.97
CA LYS A 33 13.49 -16.82 -7.65
C LYS A 33 14.88 -16.21 -7.69
N GLY A 34 15.71 -16.51 -6.68
CA GLY A 34 17.06 -15.98 -6.56
C GLY A 34 17.12 -14.49 -6.24
N ALA A 35 15.99 -13.84 -5.93
CA ALA A 35 15.93 -12.41 -5.63
C ALA A 35 16.70 -12.01 -4.36
N ALA A 36 16.86 -12.91 -3.40
CA ALA A 36 17.60 -12.62 -2.17
C ALA A 36 19.12 -12.52 -2.38
N LYS A 37 19.65 -13.09 -3.48
CA LYS A 37 21.09 -13.09 -3.79
C LYS A 37 21.57 -11.68 -4.09
N MET A 38 22.76 -11.31 -3.58
CA MET A 38 23.30 -9.96 -3.71
C MET A 38 23.45 -9.53 -5.18
N GLU A 39 23.83 -10.45 -6.05
CA GLU A 39 24.07 -10.24 -7.48
C GLU A 39 22.80 -10.35 -8.35
N SER A 40 21.63 -10.49 -7.72
CA SER A 40 20.39 -10.70 -8.46
C SER A 40 19.96 -9.45 -9.21
N LYS A 41 19.78 -9.61 -10.53
CA LYS A 41 19.31 -8.55 -11.44
C LYS A 41 17.87 -8.11 -11.17
N LEU A 42 17.11 -8.86 -10.37
CA LEU A 42 15.71 -8.53 -10.05
C LEU A 42 15.61 -7.47 -8.95
N ARG A 43 16.61 -7.33 -8.08
CA ARG A 43 16.48 -6.60 -6.80
C ARG A 43 16.07 -5.15 -6.98
N ALA A 44 16.70 -4.43 -7.90
CA ALA A 44 16.37 -3.03 -8.13
C ALA A 44 14.90 -2.85 -8.57
N GLY A 45 14.42 -3.72 -9.45
CA GLY A 45 13.06 -3.65 -9.99
C GLY A 45 11.97 -4.19 -9.07
N ILE A 46 12.31 -4.74 -7.91
CA ILE A 46 11.36 -5.28 -6.94
C ILE A 46 11.43 -4.57 -5.59
N LEU A 47 12.07 -3.40 -5.51
CA LEU A 47 12.00 -2.60 -4.29
C LEU A 47 10.60 -2.00 -4.15
N PRO A 48 10.04 -1.92 -2.92
CA PRO A 48 8.78 -1.22 -2.68
C PRO A 48 8.78 0.19 -3.28
N PHE A 49 7.61 0.58 -3.82
CA PHE A 49 7.27 1.86 -4.45
C PHE A 49 7.93 2.12 -5.80
N VAL A 50 8.74 1.19 -6.31
CA VAL A 50 9.25 1.24 -7.69
C VAL A 50 8.14 0.82 -8.63
N THR A 51 7.96 1.55 -9.73
CA THR A 51 7.23 1.03 -10.90
C THR A 51 8.26 0.36 -11.81
N SER A 52 8.01 -0.90 -12.17
CA SER A 52 8.91 -1.68 -13.02
C SER A 52 8.22 -2.23 -14.25
N ASP A 53 8.97 -2.34 -15.34
CA ASP A 53 8.63 -3.20 -16.45
C ASP A 53 8.94 -4.65 -16.09
N VAL A 54 7.88 -5.45 -15.95
CA VAL A 54 7.97 -6.84 -15.52
C VAL A 54 7.57 -7.81 -16.62
N MET A 55 8.23 -8.96 -16.63
CA MET A 55 7.81 -10.14 -17.40
C MET A 55 7.49 -11.28 -16.44
N LEU A 56 6.31 -11.87 -16.62
CA LEU A 56 5.81 -12.96 -15.81
C LEU A 56 5.79 -14.26 -16.61
N HIS A 57 6.02 -15.37 -15.93
CA HIS A 57 5.87 -16.71 -16.48
C HIS A 57 4.77 -17.46 -15.73
N PRO A 58 3.66 -17.84 -16.38
CA PRO A 58 2.57 -18.57 -15.74
C PRO A 58 3.04 -19.95 -15.29
N GLN A 59 2.58 -20.39 -14.13
CA GLN A 59 2.88 -21.70 -13.57
C GLN A 59 1.70 -22.67 -13.75
N LYS A 60 2.00 -23.97 -13.80
CA LYS A 60 1.01 -25.05 -13.98
C LYS A 60 -0.03 -25.12 -12.84
N ASN A 61 0.31 -24.63 -11.66
CA ASN A 61 -0.52 -24.69 -10.45
C ASN A 61 -1.39 -23.43 -10.22
N GLY A 62 -1.43 -22.49 -11.18
CA GLY A 62 -2.07 -21.19 -11.00
C GLY A 62 -1.16 -20.25 -10.21
N GLY A 63 -0.66 -19.21 -10.88
CA GLY A 63 0.29 -18.24 -10.31
C GLY A 63 1.39 -17.89 -11.29
N PHE A 64 2.27 -16.97 -10.91
CA PHE A 64 3.33 -16.44 -11.76
C PHE A 64 4.71 -16.48 -11.11
N LEU A 65 5.71 -16.74 -11.94
CA LEU A 65 7.12 -16.48 -11.62
C LEU A 65 7.55 -15.18 -12.29
N LEU A 66 8.22 -14.32 -11.53
CA LEU A 66 8.88 -13.14 -12.06
C LEU A 66 10.13 -13.56 -12.83
N LYS A 67 10.20 -13.19 -14.12
CA LYS A 67 11.34 -13.48 -15.00
C LYS A 67 12.31 -12.31 -15.08
N THR A 68 11.79 -11.10 -15.22
CA THR A 68 12.55 -9.86 -15.27
C THR A 68 11.77 -8.78 -14.53
N ALA A 69 12.51 -7.86 -13.91
CA ALA A 69 11.98 -6.60 -13.40
C ALA A 69 13.02 -5.52 -13.68
N ALA A 70 12.73 -4.66 -14.65
CA ALA A 70 13.55 -3.50 -14.96
C ALA A 70 12.87 -2.27 -14.33
N PRO A 71 13.53 -1.54 -13.42
CA PRO A 71 12.99 -0.28 -12.91
C PRO A 71 12.61 0.65 -14.07
N TYR A 72 11.38 1.15 -14.04
CA TYR A 72 10.86 2.12 -14.99
C TYR A 72 10.78 3.52 -14.35
N VAL A 73 10.22 3.60 -13.13
CA VAL A 73 10.24 4.79 -12.27
C VAL A 73 10.75 4.38 -10.90
N GLU A 74 11.87 4.97 -10.50
CA GLU A 74 12.43 4.83 -9.16
C GLU A 74 12.00 6.00 -8.28
N ARG A 75 11.64 5.71 -7.02
CA ARG A 75 11.19 6.71 -6.04
C ARG A 75 12.05 6.62 -4.78
N LEU A 76 13.31 7.01 -4.93
CA LEU A 76 14.35 6.78 -3.92
C LEU A 76 14.24 7.80 -2.78
N SER A 77 13.82 9.03 -3.07
CA SER A 77 13.72 10.14 -2.11
C SER A 77 12.69 9.86 -1.02
N ILE A 78 11.66 9.04 -1.30
CA ILE A 78 10.70 8.57 -0.27
C ILE A 78 11.42 7.97 0.94
N ARG A 79 12.53 7.24 0.73
CA ARG A 79 13.29 6.54 1.78
C ARG A 79 14.15 7.47 2.63
N GLU A 80 14.37 8.70 2.17
CA GLU A 80 15.18 9.71 2.85
C GLU A 80 14.38 10.46 3.92
N SER A 81 13.04 10.37 3.88
CA SER A 81 12.13 10.99 4.83
C SER A 81 11.31 9.93 5.56
N LEU A 82 11.47 9.84 6.88
CA LEU A 82 10.67 8.91 7.70
C LEU A 82 9.16 9.16 7.54
N CYS A 83 8.73 10.42 7.44
CA CYS A 83 7.33 10.77 7.23
C CYS A 83 6.83 10.33 5.85
N ALA A 84 7.58 10.57 4.77
CA ALA A 84 7.20 10.14 3.43
C ALA A 84 7.14 8.61 3.32
N LEU A 85 8.14 7.92 3.88
CA LEU A 85 8.19 6.47 3.95
C LEU A 85 6.99 5.91 4.72
N SER A 86 6.65 6.50 5.87
CA SER A 86 5.51 6.04 6.68
C SER A 86 4.19 6.17 5.91
N VAL A 87 3.98 7.29 5.20
CA VAL A 87 2.79 7.49 4.35
C VAL A 87 2.78 6.51 3.16
N ALA A 88 3.94 6.29 2.52
CA ALA A 88 4.08 5.34 1.41
C ALA A 88 3.70 3.91 1.84
N GLU A 89 4.22 3.45 2.98
CA GLU A 89 3.90 2.13 3.55
C GLU A 89 2.41 1.99 3.89
N VAL A 90 1.83 2.97 4.61
CA VAL A 90 0.40 2.92 4.95
C VAL A 90 -0.47 2.96 3.69
N PHE A 91 -0.11 3.77 2.70
CA PHE A 91 -0.86 3.83 1.45
C PHE A 91 -0.73 2.54 0.64
N ALA A 92 0.44 1.90 0.61
CA ALA A 92 0.62 0.59 0.00
C ALA A 92 -0.24 -0.49 0.68
N GLU A 93 -0.31 -0.52 2.01
CA GLU A 93 -1.20 -1.41 2.77
C GLU A 93 -2.68 -1.16 2.46
N ILE A 94 -3.10 0.10 2.31
CA ILE A 94 -4.46 0.43 1.87
C ILE A 94 -4.69 -0.15 0.47
N LEU A 95 -3.79 0.09 -0.49
CA LEU A 95 -3.89 -0.45 -1.85
C LEU A 95 -4.00 -1.99 -1.82
N LEU A 96 -3.21 -2.67 -0.98
CA LEU A 96 -3.26 -4.12 -0.80
C LEU A 96 -4.62 -4.60 -0.27
N ALA A 97 -5.23 -3.86 0.66
CA ALA A 97 -6.50 -4.24 1.27
C ALA A 97 -7.70 -4.01 0.33
N ILE A 98 -7.67 -2.95 -0.47
CA ILE A 98 -8.83 -2.53 -1.27
C ILE A 98 -8.87 -3.18 -2.66
N THR A 99 -7.72 -3.63 -3.16
CA THR A 99 -7.64 -4.26 -4.49
C THR A 99 -7.92 -5.75 -4.41
N GLY A 100 -8.72 -6.27 -5.34
CA GLY A 100 -8.92 -7.71 -5.51
C GLY A 100 -7.80 -8.34 -6.35
N GLU A 101 -7.48 -9.60 -6.09
CA GLU A 101 -6.50 -10.35 -6.88
C GLU A 101 -6.99 -10.51 -8.33
N GLY A 102 -6.15 -10.16 -9.31
CA GLY A 102 -6.49 -10.29 -10.73
C GLY A 102 -7.54 -9.30 -11.26
N ILE A 103 -8.04 -8.37 -10.43
CA ILE A 103 -9.02 -7.37 -10.83
C ILE A 103 -8.28 -6.13 -11.33
N VAL A 104 -8.45 -5.82 -12.62
CA VAL A 104 -7.81 -4.67 -13.26
C VAL A 104 -8.60 -3.40 -12.93
N ASP A 105 -7.87 -2.40 -12.43
CA ASP A 105 -8.37 -1.04 -12.25
C ASP A 105 -7.27 -0.04 -12.69
N GLU A 106 -7.34 0.35 -13.96
CA GLU A 106 -6.37 1.26 -14.58
C GLU A 106 -6.37 2.64 -13.91
N LYS A 107 -7.55 3.12 -13.48
CA LYS A 107 -7.66 4.43 -12.82
C LYS A 107 -6.96 4.40 -11.47
N LEU A 108 -7.17 3.34 -10.69
CA LEU A 108 -6.51 3.16 -9.41
C LEU A 108 -5.00 2.97 -9.57
N PHE A 109 -4.55 2.22 -10.59
CA PHE A 109 -3.12 2.08 -10.88
C PHE A 109 -2.47 3.45 -11.15
N LEU A 110 -3.00 4.24 -12.08
CA LEU A 110 -2.48 5.57 -12.41
C LEU A 110 -2.56 6.54 -11.21
N PHE A 111 -3.61 6.42 -10.41
CA PHE A 111 -3.76 7.21 -9.19
C PHE A 111 -2.69 6.86 -8.14
N ALA A 112 -2.42 5.58 -7.94
CA ALA A 112 -1.38 5.12 -7.03
C ALA A 112 -0.02 5.65 -7.47
N GLU A 113 0.32 5.56 -8.77
CA GLU A 113 1.58 6.12 -9.31
C GLU A 113 1.72 7.61 -8.95
N LYS A 114 0.69 8.42 -9.21
CA LYS A 114 0.71 9.86 -8.90
C LYS A 114 0.87 10.16 -7.41
N ALA A 115 0.29 9.35 -6.53
CA ALA A 115 0.43 9.56 -5.09
C ALA A 115 1.88 9.30 -4.64
N PHE A 116 2.51 8.23 -5.14
CA PHE A 116 3.92 7.96 -4.86
C PHE A 116 4.85 8.98 -5.53
N ASP A 117 4.53 9.45 -6.74
CA ASP A 117 5.28 10.54 -7.40
C ASP A 117 5.23 11.83 -6.58
N ALA A 118 4.08 12.18 -6.00
CA ALA A 118 3.97 13.34 -5.14
C ALA A 118 4.85 13.22 -3.87
N LEU A 119 4.97 12.02 -3.29
CA LEU A 119 5.91 11.79 -2.18
C LEU A 119 7.37 11.92 -2.64
N GLU A 120 7.70 11.39 -3.83
CA GLU A 120 9.04 11.51 -4.41
C GLU A 120 9.42 12.96 -4.72
N GLU A 121 8.47 13.77 -5.20
CA GLU A 121 8.64 15.21 -5.42
C GLU A 121 8.79 16.03 -4.12
N GLY A 122 8.69 15.39 -2.95
CA GLY A 122 8.81 16.06 -1.65
C GLY A 122 7.60 16.89 -1.26
N LYS A 123 6.40 16.58 -1.79
CA LYS A 123 5.16 17.18 -1.30
C LYS A 123 4.93 16.77 0.16
N ASP A 124 4.20 17.61 0.89
CA ASP A 124 3.84 17.33 2.29
C ASP A 124 3.15 15.96 2.42
N PRO A 125 3.74 14.97 3.14
CA PRO A 125 3.22 13.60 3.17
C PRO A 125 1.80 13.49 3.73
N VAL A 126 1.44 14.32 4.71
CA VAL A 126 0.09 14.31 5.29
C VAL A 126 -0.93 14.78 4.26
N THR A 127 -0.62 15.84 3.52
CA THR A 127 -1.46 16.33 2.43
C THR A 127 -1.63 15.28 1.33
N VAL A 128 -0.54 14.62 0.92
CA VAL A 128 -0.61 13.53 -0.06
C VAL A 128 -1.50 12.40 0.45
N PHE A 129 -1.33 11.97 1.70
CA PHE A 129 -2.14 10.93 2.31
C PHE A 129 -3.63 11.28 2.35
N LEU A 130 -3.98 12.47 2.84
CA LEU A 130 -5.37 12.93 2.92
C LEU A 130 -6.01 13.02 1.54
N TYR A 131 -5.28 13.52 0.54
CA TYR A 131 -5.75 13.55 -0.84
C TYR A 131 -5.95 12.13 -1.37
N ALA A 132 -4.95 11.26 -1.17
CA ALA A 132 -4.94 9.87 -1.61
C ALA A 132 -6.16 9.10 -1.10
N VAL A 133 -6.37 9.17 0.22
CA VAL A 133 -7.49 8.53 0.91
C VAL A 133 -8.82 9.18 0.52
N SER A 134 -8.90 10.50 0.40
CA SER A 134 -10.16 11.15 0.03
C SER A 134 -10.65 10.78 -1.36
N ALA A 135 -9.74 10.60 -2.34
CA ALA A 135 -10.12 10.17 -3.67
C ALA A 135 -10.53 8.69 -3.65
N PHE A 136 -9.83 7.85 -2.90
CA PHE A 136 -10.22 6.45 -2.71
C PHE A 136 -11.61 6.32 -2.10
N ILE A 137 -11.86 7.03 -1.00
CA ILE A 137 -13.16 7.02 -0.31
C ILE A 137 -14.29 7.44 -1.28
N ARG A 138 -14.03 8.40 -2.18
CA ARG A 138 -15.01 8.79 -3.22
C ARG A 138 -15.31 7.67 -4.21
N GLU A 139 -14.28 6.99 -4.71
CA GLU A 139 -14.45 5.87 -5.66
C GLU A 139 -15.08 4.64 -4.99
N ALA A 140 -14.79 4.39 -3.71
CA ALA A 140 -15.39 3.31 -2.92
C ALA A 140 -16.86 3.56 -2.52
N GLY A 141 -17.42 4.74 -2.84
CA GLY A 141 -18.77 5.12 -2.44
C GLY A 141 -18.91 5.43 -0.94
N LEU A 142 -17.81 5.53 -0.21
CA LEU A 142 -17.74 5.84 1.21
C LEU A 142 -17.51 7.34 1.47
N ALA A 143 -17.66 8.19 0.44
CA ALA A 143 -17.46 9.63 0.61
C ALA A 143 -18.37 10.18 1.70
N PRO A 144 -17.83 11.01 2.62
CA PRO A 144 -18.69 11.71 3.53
C PRO A 144 -19.72 12.50 2.72
N PRO A 145 -20.95 12.58 3.22
CA PRO A 145 -22.03 13.27 2.51
C PRO A 145 -21.62 14.71 2.22
N LYS A 146 -22.08 15.24 1.08
CA LYS A 146 -21.77 16.61 0.67
C LYS A 146 -22.29 17.66 1.65
N ASN A 147 -23.27 17.31 2.47
CA ASN A 147 -23.91 18.19 3.44
C ASN A 147 -23.37 17.91 4.85
N ALA A 148 -22.97 18.97 5.56
CA ALA A 148 -22.46 18.87 6.92
C ALA A 148 -23.46 18.27 7.93
N HIS A 149 -24.76 18.39 7.66
CA HIS A 149 -25.82 17.85 8.52
C HIS A 149 -25.82 16.32 8.58
N ASP A 150 -25.41 15.65 7.51
CA ASP A 150 -25.48 14.19 7.39
C ASP A 150 -24.20 13.51 7.91
N LEU A 151 -23.18 14.31 8.23
CA LEU A 151 -21.87 13.86 8.69
C LEU A 151 -21.91 13.09 10.03
N PRO A 152 -22.70 13.49 11.06
CA PRO A 152 -22.76 12.76 12.33
C PRO A 152 -23.29 11.33 12.19
N LEU A 153 -24.32 11.10 11.37
CA LEU A 153 -24.88 9.77 11.12
C LEU A 153 -23.88 8.89 10.35
N PHE A 154 -23.29 9.45 9.30
CA PHE A 154 -22.21 8.80 8.55
C PHE A 154 -21.03 8.43 9.46
N MET A 155 -20.66 9.30 10.40
CA MET A 155 -19.57 9.01 11.35
C MET A 155 -19.92 7.87 12.32
N GLN A 156 -21.14 7.81 12.84
CA GLN A 156 -21.58 6.70 13.69
C GLN A 156 -21.57 5.37 12.94
N GLU A 157 -22.08 5.33 11.71
CA GLU A 157 -22.17 4.10 10.91
C GLU A 157 -20.80 3.54 10.50
N HIS A 158 -19.82 4.41 10.24
CA HIS A 158 -18.54 3.99 9.64
C HIS A 158 -17.33 4.00 10.59
N PHE A 159 -17.39 4.67 11.75
CA PHE A 159 -16.21 4.87 12.61
C PHE A 159 -16.34 4.28 14.03
N GLU A 160 -17.46 3.65 14.41
CA GLU A 160 -17.62 3.08 15.77
C GLU A 160 -16.76 1.83 16.06
N TYR A 161 -15.97 1.32 15.11
CA TYR A 161 -14.97 0.26 15.34
C TYR A 161 -13.62 0.52 14.66
N PRO A 162 -12.79 1.45 15.16
CA PRO A 162 -11.50 1.74 14.56
C PRO A 162 -10.39 0.95 15.27
N LEU A 163 -9.35 0.56 14.54
CA LEU A 163 -8.04 0.06 15.02
C LEU A 163 -7.83 -1.45 15.17
N GLY A 164 -8.84 -2.30 14.97
CA GLY A 164 -8.65 -3.78 14.99
C GLY A 164 -8.00 -4.37 13.73
N SER A 165 -8.01 -3.66 12.61
CA SER A 165 -7.85 -4.22 11.25
C SER A 165 -6.57 -3.83 10.50
N PHE A 166 -5.69 -3.00 11.07
CA PHE A 166 -4.45 -2.57 10.39
C PHE A 166 -3.21 -3.24 10.99
N SER A 167 -2.71 -4.25 10.27
CA SER A 167 -1.55 -5.07 10.66
C SER A 167 -0.24 -4.26 10.79
N PHE A 168 -0.07 -3.20 10.00
CA PHE A 168 1.10 -2.31 10.06
C PHE A 168 1.18 -1.57 11.41
N MET A 169 0.06 -1.01 11.88
CA MET A 169 -0.02 -0.35 13.19
C MET A 169 0.21 -1.36 14.33
N GLN A 170 -0.24 -2.60 14.20
CA GLN A 170 0.02 -3.64 15.20
C GLN A 170 1.50 -4.04 15.27
N LYS A 171 2.20 -4.13 14.12
CA LYS A 171 3.63 -4.45 14.06
C LYS A 171 4.52 -3.28 14.52
N ALA A 172 4.13 -2.03 14.21
CA ALA A 172 4.87 -0.84 14.61
C ALA A 172 4.60 -0.42 16.08
N CYS A 173 3.37 -0.61 16.58
CA CYS A 173 2.94 -0.18 17.92
C CYS A 173 2.96 -1.29 18.97
N HIS A 174 3.81 -2.31 18.84
CA HIS A 174 3.85 -3.47 19.74
C HIS A 174 4.16 -3.15 21.23
N GLU A 175 4.23 -1.86 21.62
CA GLU A 175 4.40 -1.38 22.99
C GLU A 175 3.44 -0.25 23.44
N VAL A 176 2.37 0.08 22.72
CA VAL A 176 1.39 1.05 23.26
C VAL A 176 0.23 0.30 23.93
N LYS A 177 0.43 -0.09 25.20
CA LYS A 177 -0.68 -0.51 26.07
C LYS A 177 -1.58 0.70 26.30
N TYR A 178 -2.77 0.69 25.70
CA TYR A 178 -3.82 1.65 26.01
C TYR A 178 -4.22 1.48 27.48
N ARG A 179 -3.95 2.50 28.31
CA ARG A 179 -4.39 2.53 29.70
C ARG A 179 -5.84 3.04 29.72
N SER A 180 -6.79 2.12 29.84
CA SER A 180 -8.20 2.45 30.04
C SER A 180 -8.43 2.91 31.49
N ASP A 181 -8.02 4.14 31.81
CA ASP A 181 -8.44 4.82 33.04
C ASP A 181 -9.32 6.01 32.66
N ALA A 182 -10.58 5.72 32.33
CA ALA A 182 -11.66 6.69 32.52
C ALA A 182 -12.40 6.27 33.80
N GLN A 183 -11.80 6.60 34.95
CA GLN A 183 -12.53 6.58 36.20
C GLN A 183 -13.57 7.70 36.16
N GLU A 184 -14.83 7.31 36.29
CA GLU A 184 -15.92 8.17 36.71
C GLU A 184 -15.42 9.13 37.80
N THR A 185 -15.39 10.41 37.47
CA THR A 185 -15.17 11.44 38.47
C THR A 185 -16.43 12.29 38.52
N VAL A 186 -17.33 11.85 39.39
CA VAL A 186 -18.39 12.68 39.97
C VAL A 186 -17.71 13.84 40.71
N PHE A 187 -18.04 15.08 40.35
CA PHE A 187 -17.86 16.23 41.22
C PHE A 187 -19.11 17.11 41.18
N ILE A 188 -19.89 16.94 42.25
CA ILE A 188 -20.80 17.86 42.99
C ILE A 188 -21.85 18.63 42.17
#